data_AF-A0AA39ZSK2-F1
#
_entry.id   AF-A0AA39ZSK2-F1
#
_cell.length_a   1.000
_cell.length_b   1.000
_cell.length_c   1.000
_cell.angle_alpha   90.00
_cell.angle_beta   90.00
_cell.angle_gamma   90.00
#
_symmetry.space_group_name_H-M   'P 1'
#
loop_
_entity.id
_entity.type
_entity.pdbx_description
1 polymer ?
#
loop_
_entity_poly.entity_id
_entity_poly.type
_entity_poly.pdbx_seq_one_letter_code
_entity_poly.pdbx_strand_id
1 'polypeptide(L)'
;MVVFNLGYTAPINPSGASPILTPSQIWAGLQRKVRHAEEFVPLFSTCEVLSEEPPATEEEPYTIIRLVTVRPGAGPPGGSPASRAGSGGPPGGGPPTGQIRNVCKLYAPSRVDFLREDGTKFSNYVTQGPSGEETDMSMTYVFEWRHPGVQAGSEIAKRMEAGHKKTAREAVEQTIKRIRELVVEGNL
;
A
#
# COMPACT_ATOMS: atom_id res chain seq x y z
N MET A 1 21.34 6.82 -6.97
CA MET A 1 19.93 6.47 -6.75
C MET A 1 19.68 5.05 -7.20
N VAL A 2 18.89 4.31 -6.43
CA VAL A 2 18.29 3.04 -6.84
C VAL A 2 16.77 3.18 -6.86
N VAL A 3 16.12 2.55 -7.83
CA VAL A 3 14.67 2.34 -7.86
C VAL A 3 14.41 0.84 -7.81
N PHE A 4 13.63 0.40 -6.83
CA PHE A 4 13.21 -1.00 -6.75
C PHE A 4 11.79 -1.12 -7.29
N ASN A 5 11.67 -1.75 -8.46
CA ASN A 5 10.39 -2.14 -9.04
C ASN A 5 10.11 -3.58 -8.66
N LEU A 6 9.15 -3.80 -7.76
CA LEU A 6 8.84 -5.12 -7.22
C LEU A 6 7.35 -5.38 -7.30
N GLY A 7 6.98 -6.60 -7.67
CA GLY A 7 5.60 -7.08 -7.65
C GLY A 7 5.49 -8.30 -6.76
N TYR A 8 4.34 -8.45 -6.09
CA TYR A 8 3.98 -9.69 -5.41
C TYR A 8 2.49 -9.97 -5.60
N THR A 9 2.18 -11.25 -5.86
CA THR A 9 0.83 -11.74 -6.11
C THR A 9 0.53 -12.90 -5.18
N ALA A 10 -0.66 -12.91 -4.59
CA ALA A 10 -1.18 -14.04 -3.82
C ALA A 10 -2.65 -14.31 -4.18
N PRO A 11 -3.10 -15.57 -4.10
CA PRO A 11 -4.50 -15.90 -4.23
C PRO A 11 -5.29 -15.24 -3.09
N ILE A 12 -6.41 -14.62 -3.42
CA ILE A 12 -7.32 -14.06 -2.42
C ILE A 12 -7.99 -15.19 -1.65
N ASN A 13 -8.45 -16.22 -2.36
CA ASN A 13 -9.18 -17.37 -1.81
C ASN A 13 -8.43 -18.68 -2.12
N PRO A 14 -7.26 -18.95 -1.50
CA PRO A 14 -6.58 -20.22 -1.67
C PRO A 14 -7.44 -21.39 -1.19
N SER A 15 -7.12 -22.61 -1.62
CA SER A 15 -7.82 -23.82 -1.16
C SER A 15 -7.88 -23.88 0.38
N GLY A 16 -9.08 -24.10 0.91
CA GLY A 16 -9.35 -24.13 2.35
C GLY A 16 -9.55 -22.76 3.01
N ALA A 17 -9.48 -21.64 2.27
CA ALA A 17 -9.81 -20.33 2.81
C ALA A 17 -11.30 -20.25 3.22
N SER A 18 -11.56 -19.67 4.38
CA SER A 18 -12.92 -19.42 4.88
C SER A 18 -12.97 -18.13 5.71
N PRO A 19 -13.92 -17.22 5.45
CA PRO A 19 -14.86 -17.25 4.32
C PRO A 19 -14.15 -17.04 2.97
N ILE A 20 -14.81 -17.49 1.90
CA ILE A 20 -14.51 -17.06 0.53
C ILE A 20 -14.90 -15.59 0.42
N LEU A 21 -13.94 -14.75 0.04
CA LEU A 21 -14.15 -13.32 -0.12
C LEU A 21 -14.67 -13.02 -1.51
N THR A 22 -15.73 -12.22 -1.59
CA THR A 22 -16.33 -11.78 -2.86
C THR A 22 -15.56 -10.58 -3.44
N PRO A 23 -15.71 -10.26 -4.75
CA PRO A 23 -15.13 -9.05 -5.33
C PRO A 23 -15.55 -7.76 -4.60
N SER A 24 -16.83 -7.67 -4.18
CA SER A 24 -17.35 -6.50 -3.47
C SER A 24 -16.75 -6.35 -2.07
N GLN A 25 -16.55 -7.46 -1.35
CA GLN A 25 -15.87 -7.44 -0.05
C GLN A 25 -14.40 -7.03 -0.18
N ILE A 26 -13.69 -7.53 -1.20
CA ILE A 26 -12.31 -7.11 -1.44
C ILE A 26 -12.25 -5.62 -1.75
N TRP A 27 -13.14 -5.11 -2.60
CA TRP A 27 -13.17 -3.70 -2.94
C TRP A 27 -13.49 -2.82 -1.72
N ALA A 28 -14.49 -3.20 -0.91
CA ALA A 28 -14.79 -2.51 0.35
C ALA A 28 -13.58 -2.53 1.30
N GLY A 29 -12.87 -3.65 1.39
CA GLY A 29 -11.65 -3.77 2.18
C GLY A 29 -10.51 -2.88 1.70
N LEU A 30 -10.31 -2.74 0.40
CA LEU A 30 -9.34 -1.80 -0.16
C LEU A 30 -9.73 -0.34 0.10
N GLN A 31 -11.01 0.00 -0.03
CA GLN A 31 -11.53 1.32 0.33
C GLN A 31 -11.31 1.64 1.81
N ARG A 32 -11.58 0.68 2.70
CA ARG A 32 -11.31 0.82 4.14
C ARG A 32 -9.82 1.00 4.39
N LYS A 33 -8.97 0.22 3.74
CA LYS A 33 -7.50 0.35 3.85
C LYS A 33 -6.99 1.72 3.43
N VAL A 34 -7.59 2.36 2.44
CA VAL A 34 -7.23 3.73 2.06
C VAL A 34 -7.55 4.70 3.20
N ARG A 35 -8.69 4.54 3.87
CA ARG A 35 -9.15 5.47 4.93
C ARG A 35 -8.58 5.16 6.31
N HIS A 36 -8.25 3.90 6.60
CA HIS A 36 -7.84 3.36 7.91
C HIS A 36 -6.60 2.49 7.80
N ALA A 37 -5.52 3.00 7.19
CA ALA A 37 -4.35 2.17 6.88
C ALA A 37 -3.62 1.59 8.11
N GLU A 38 -3.76 2.20 9.28
CA GLU A 38 -3.24 1.70 10.56
C GLU A 38 -3.82 0.33 10.94
N GLU A 39 -5.02 -0.02 10.44
CA GLU A 39 -5.60 -1.35 10.64
C GLU A 39 -4.93 -2.44 9.79
N PHE A 40 -4.26 -2.04 8.70
CA PHE A 40 -3.69 -2.94 7.70
C PHE A 40 -2.16 -2.95 7.70
N VAL A 41 -1.54 -1.89 8.22
CA VAL A 41 -0.10 -1.69 8.16
C VAL A 41 0.41 -1.38 9.57
N PRO A 42 1.01 -2.37 10.26
CA PRO A 42 1.45 -2.22 11.66
C PRO A 42 2.41 -1.05 11.91
N LEU A 43 3.12 -0.62 10.86
CA LEU A 43 4.02 0.53 10.85
C LEU A 43 3.31 1.85 11.18
N PHE A 44 2.02 1.97 10.85
CA PHE A 44 1.27 3.21 11.04
C PHE A 44 0.57 3.24 12.39
N SER A 45 0.59 4.40 13.05
CA SER A 45 -0.20 4.67 14.25
C SER A 45 -1.53 5.35 13.93
N THR A 46 -1.59 6.16 12.87
CA THR A 46 -2.79 6.88 12.46
C THR A 46 -2.88 6.99 10.94
N CYS A 47 -4.11 7.13 10.44
CA CYS A 47 -4.44 7.55 9.09
C CYS A 47 -5.51 8.64 9.17
N GLU A 48 -5.18 9.82 8.67
CA GLU A 48 -6.08 10.96 8.62
C GLU A 48 -6.41 11.24 7.15
N VAL A 49 -7.69 11.26 6.81
CA VAL A 49 -8.16 11.68 5.48
C VAL A 49 -8.24 13.20 5.46
N LEU A 50 -7.49 13.83 4.57
CA LEU A 50 -7.42 15.29 4.43
C LEU A 50 -8.43 15.81 3.41
N SER A 51 -8.65 15.07 2.33
CA SER A 51 -9.68 15.38 1.34
C SER A 51 -10.17 14.11 0.65
N GLU A 52 -11.43 14.16 0.23
CA GLU A 52 -12.06 13.18 -0.64
C GLU A 52 -12.73 13.91 -1.80
N GLU A 53 -12.39 13.51 -3.02
CA GLU A 53 -12.83 14.13 -4.26
C GLU A 53 -13.49 13.04 -5.12
N PRO A 54 -14.81 13.09 -5.31
CA PRO A 54 -15.47 12.18 -6.23
C PRO A 54 -15.01 12.46 -7.67
N PRO A 55 -15.15 11.47 -8.58
CA PRO A 55 -14.88 11.69 -10.00
C PRO A 55 -15.63 12.90 -10.55
N ALA A 56 -14.93 13.82 -11.21
CA ALA A 56 -15.60 14.91 -11.94
C ALA A 56 -16.23 14.42 -13.25
N THR A 57 -15.69 13.33 -13.80
CA THR A 57 -16.16 12.64 -15.01
C THR A 57 -16.07 11.13 -14.83
N GLU A 58 -16.68 10.36 -15.72
CA GLU A 58 -16.58 8.88 -15.70
C GLU A 58 -15.16 8.36 -15.99
N GLU A 59 -14.30 9.18 -16.59
CA GLU A 59 -12.92 8.84 -16.93
C GLU A 59 -11.95 9.06 -15.76
N GLU A 60 -12.38 9.82 -14.75
CA GLU A 60 -11.58 10.16 -13.58
C GLU A 60 -11.80 9.20 -12.41
N PRO A 61 -10.75 8.86 -11.64
CA PRO A 61 -10.91 8.06 -10.43
C PRO A 61 -11.40 8.91 -9.26
N TYR A 62 -12.03 8.25 -8.28
CA TYR A 62 -12.22 8.84 -6.97
C TYR A 62 -10.86 9.08 -6.34
N THR A 63 -10.60 10.28 -5.81
CA THR A 63 -9.30 10.66 -5.25
C THR A 63 -9.41 10.93 -3.76
N ILE A 64 -8.51 10.34 -2.97
CA ILE A 64 -8.42 10.55 -1.52
C ILE A 64 -7.00 11.02 -1.21
N ILE A 65 -6.88 12.17 -0.55
CA ILE A 65 -5.62 12.62 0.02
C ILE A 65 -5.61 12.25 1.50
N ARG A 66 -4.58 11.54 1.93
CA ARG A 66 -4.43 11.11 3.32
C ARG A 66 -3.04 11.36 3.86
N LEU A 67 -2.95 11.48 5.18
CA LEU A 67 -1.73 11.58 5.95
C LEU A 67 -1.66 10.38 6.90
N VAL A 68 -0.58 9.60 6.82
CA VAL A 68 -0.32 8.54 7.81
C VAL A 68 0.83 8.92 8.70
N THR A 69 0.72 8.59 9.99
CA THR A 69 1.82 8.75 10.94
C THR A 69 2.49 7.40 11.18
N VAL A 70 3.81 7.35 11.05
CA VAL A 70 4.64 6.17 11.32
C VAL A 70 4.90 6.08 12.82
N ARG A 71 4.76 4.89 13.40
CA ARG A 71 5.07 4.64 14.82
C ARG A 71 6.53 4.96 15.12
N PRO A 72 6.85 5.58 16.27
CA PRO A 72 8.23 5.77 16.70
C PRO A 72 9.00 4.46 16.74
N GLY A 73 10.23 4.43 16.20
CA GLY A 73 11.08 3.23 16.17
C GLY A 73 10.69 2.18 15.13
N ALA A 74 9.50 2.26 14.55
CA ALA A 74 9.09 1.44 13.43
C ALA A 74 9.66 2.07 12.15
N GLY A 75 10.87 1.68 11.77
CA GLY A 75 11.42 1.97 10.44
C GLY A 75 11.36 0.69 9.60
N PRO A 76 11.09 0.76 8.29
CA PRO A 76 11.15 -0.44 7.46
C PRO A 76 12.56 -1.06 7.56
N PRO A 77 12.68 -2.40 7.54
CA PRO A 77 13.96 -3.04 7.30
C PRO A 77 14.42 -2.65 5.89
N GLY A 78 15.39 -1.75 5.79
CA GLY A 78 15.77 -1.13 4.51
C GLY A 78 15.12 0.23 4.22
N GLY A 79 14.51 0.89 5.21
CA GLY A 79 14.36 2.33 5.13
C GLY A 79 15.74 2.97 5.00
N SER A 80 15.97 3.74 3.94
CA SER A 80 17.19 4.53 3.80
C SER A 80 17.38 5.34 5.10
N PRO A 81 18.61 5.55 5.60
CA PRO A 81 18.85 6.46 6.72
C PRO A 81 18.22 7.85 6.49
N ALA A 82 17.95 8.23 5.23
CA ALA A 82 17.21 9.43 4.83
C ALA A 82 15.71 9.45 5.21
N SER A 83 15.13 8.33 5.67
CA SER A 83 13.81 8.33 6.32
C SER A 83 13.90 8.41 7.85
N ARG A 84 15.11 8.37 8.43
CA ARG A 84 15.37 8.54 9.88
C ARG A 84 16.07 9.86 10.18
N ALA A 85 17.02 10.26 9.36
CA ALA A 85 17.51 11.62 9.26
C ALA A 85 16.50 12.34 8.37
N GLY A 86 15.76 13.29 8.94
CA GLY A 86 14.95 14.19 8.14
C GLY A 86 15.80 14.68 6.99
N SER A 87 15.40 14.33 5.75
CA SER A 87 15.82 15.08 4.59
C SER A 87 15.52 16.52 4.96
N GLY A 88 16.56 17.35 5.10
CA GLY A 88 16.40 18.78 5.25
C GLY A 88 15.53 19.24 4.09
N GLY A 89 14.24 19.34 4.36
CA GLY A 89 13.27 19.74 3.37
C GLY A 89 13.63 21.17 2.98
N PRO A 90 13.35 21.57 1.74
CA PRO A 90 13.41 22.99 1.42
C PRO A 90 12.53 23.74 2.43
N PRO A 91 12.89 24.98 2.81
CA PRO A 91 12.07 25.77 3.71
C PRO A 91 10.72 26.03 3.01
N GLY A 92 9.69 25.26 3.38
CA GLY A 92 8.35 25.36 2.80
C GLY A 92 7.57 24.05 2.81
N GLY A 93 6.86 23.79 3.92
CA GLY A 93 5.57 23.08 3.86
C GLY A 93 5.53 21.56 3.70
N GLY A 94 6.64 20.83 3.93
CA GLY A 94 6.59 19.36 4.00
C GLY A 94 5.88 18.86 5.27
N PRO A 95 5.27 17.65 5.25
CA PRO A 95 4.65 17.08 6.44
C PRO A 95 5.68 16.88 7.58
N PRO A 96 5.27 17.05 8.85
CA PRO A 96 6.11 16.79 10.02
C PRO A 96 6.87 15.45 9.96
N THR A 97 8.03 15.39 10.62
CA THR A 97 8.86 14.17 10.67
C THR A 97 8.03 12.96 11.14
N GLY A 98 8.09 11.86 10.38
CA GLY A 98 7.33 10.65 10.67
C GLY A 98 5.94 10.60 10.03
N GLN A 99 5.53 11.63 9.29
CA GLN A 99 4.27 11.62 8.54
C GLN A 99 4.50 11.41 7.04
N ILE A 100 3.59 10.69 6.39
CA ILE A 100 3.63 10.40 4.95
C ILE A 100 2.31 10.80 4.34
N ARG A 101 2.34 11.76 3.42
CA ARG A 101 1.19 12.14 2.61
C ARG A 101 1.09 11.24 1.38
N ASN A 102 -0.11 10.72 1.10
CA ASN A 102 -0.41 9.94 -0.10
C ASN A 102 -1.60 10.56 -0.85
N VAL A 103 -1.46 10.68 -2.17
CA VAL A 103 -2.59 10.84 -3.08
C VAL A 103 -3.03 9.44 -3.50
N CYS A 104 -4.24 9.05 -3.16
CA CYS A 104 -4.79 7.73 -3.41
C CYS A 104 -5.84 7.83 -4.52
N LYS A 105 -5.69 7.09 -5.61
CA LYS A 105 -6.64 7.07 -6.73
C LYS A 105 -7.33 5.71 -6.79
N LEU A 106 -8.66 5.71 -6.68
CA LEU A 106 -9.48 4.52 -6.64
C LEU A 106 -10.16 4.32 -7.99
N TYR A 107 -9.79 3.25 -8.67
CA TYR A 107 -10.35 2.80 -9.93
C TYR A 107 -11.21 1.57 -9.65
N ALA A 108 -12.49 1.82 -9.37
CA ALA A 108 -13.41 0.76 -8.98
C ALA A 108 -13.60 -0.26 -10.12
N PRO A 109 -13.79 -1.55 -9.80
CA PRO A 109 -13.76 -2.15 -8.46
C PRO A 109 -12.40 -2.79 -8.10
N SER A 110 -11.35 -2.58 -8.90
CA SER A 110 -10.21 -3.51 -8.94
C SER A 110 -8.85 -2.90 -8.70
N ARG A 111 -8.72 -1.57 -8.62
CA ARG A 111 -7.41 -0.93 -8.51
C ARG A 111 -7.39 0.26 -7.57
N VAL A 112 -6.33 0.35 -6.77
CA VAL A 112 -5.99 1.54 -5.99
C VAL A 112 -4.53 1.89 -6.23
N ASP A 113 -4.28 3.11 -6.67
CA ASP A 113 -2.93 3.67 -6.76
C ASP A 113 -2.65 4.60 -5.59
N PHE A 114 -1.41 4.60 -5.11
CA PHE A 114 -0.90 5.48 -4.08
C PHE A 114 0.32 6.21 -4.63
N LEU A 115 0.28 7.53 -4.59
CA LEU A 115 1.38 8.39 -5.04
C LEU A 115 1.89 9.22 -3.86
N ARG A 116 3.20 9.22 -3.69
CA ARG A 116 3.92 10.04 -2.69
C ARG A 116 4.65 11.19 -3.36
N GLU A 117 4.90 12.24 -2.59
CA GLU A 117 5.65 13.42 -3.05
C GLU A 117 7.11 13.11 -3.39
N ASP A 118 7.70 12.08 -2.77
CA ASP A 118 9.04 11.59 -3.13
C ASP A 118 9.10 10.77 -4.43
N GLY A 119 7.97 10.68 -5.16
CA GLY A 119 7.82 9.96 -6.41
C GLY A 119 7.64 8.45 -6.25
N THR A 120 7.64 7.93 -5.02
CA THR A 120 7.31 6.52 -4.75
C THR A 120 5.86 6.24 -5.15
N LYS A 121 5.63 5.11 -5.81
CA LYS A 121 4.30 4.68 -6.27
C LYS A 121 3.99 3.27 -5.82
N PHE A 122 2.75 3.04 -5.45
CA PHE A 122 2.22 1.70 -5.18
C PHE A 122 0.92 1.52 -5.96
N SER A 123 0.73 0.36 -6.54
CA SER A 123 -0.52 0.01 -7.22
C SER A 123 -1.00 -1.34 -6.71
N ASN A 124 -2.21 -1.34 -6.18
CA ASN A 124 -2.88 -2.51 -5.65
C ASN A 124 -3.94 -2.95 -6.65
N TYR A 125 -3.82 -4.16 -7.16
CA TYR A 125 -4.74 -4.75 -8.13
C TYR A 125 -5.46 -5.96 -7.54
N VAL A 126 -6.71 -6.12 -7.96
CA VAL A 126 -7.52 -7.33 -7.82
C VAL A 126 -7.77 -7.84 -9.23
N THR A 127 -7.40 -9.09 -9.50
CA THR A 127 -7.49 -9.68 -10.82
C THR A 127 -8.23 -10.99 -10.77
N GLN A 128 -9.06 -11.26 -11.78
CA GLN A 128 -9.67 -12.57 -12.00
C GLN A 128 -8.75 -13.45 -12.83
N GLY A 129 -8.68 -14.72 -12.48
CA GLY A 129 -8.13 -15.76 -13.30
C GLY A 129 -9.13 -16.27 -14.33
N PRO A 130 -8.72 -17.24 -15.17
CA PRO A 130 -9.49 -17.67 -16.34
C PRO A 130 -10.81 -18.36 -16.00
N SER A 131 -11.02 -18.86 -14.77
CA SER A 131 -12.30 -19.48 -14.41
C SER A 131 -13.41 -18.46 -14.14
N GLY A 132 -13.06 -17.21 -13.82
CA GLY A 132 -14.01 -16.17 -13.42
C GLY A 132 -14.65 -16.37 -12.03
N GLU A 133 -14.31 -17.45 -11.34
CA GLU A 133 -14.86 -17.80 -10.03
C GLU A 133 -14.17 -17.03 -8.90
N GLU A 134 -14.85 -16.84 -7.76
CA GLU A 134 -14.28 -16.14 -6.60
C GLU A 134 -13.04 -16.83 -6.03
N THR A 135 -12.96 -18.16 -6.19
CA THR A 135 -11.79 -18.97 -5.80
C THR A 135 -10.56 -18.71 -6.67
N ASP A 136 -10.75 -18.07 -7.82
CA ASP A 136 -9.72 -17.75 -8.80
C ASP A 136 -9.52 -16.23 -8.90
N MET A 137 -9.49 -15.57 -7.76
CA MET A 137 -9.09 -14.17 -7.65
C MET A 137 -7.71 -14.06 -7.03
N SER A 138 -6.93 -13.08 -7.51
CA SER A 138 -5.61 -12.76 -6.98
C SER A 138 -5.51 -11.28 -6.60
N MET A 139 -4.74 -11.01 -5.56
CA MET A 139 -4.33 -9.65 -5.21
C MET A 139 -2.87 -9.47 -5.60
N THR A 140 -2.60 -8.43 -6.39
CA THR A 140 -1.24 -8.12 -6.87
C THR A 140 -0.87 -6.70 -6.48
N TYR A 141 0.20 -6.54 -5.71
CA TYR A 141 0.75 -5.22 -5.41
C TYR A 141 2.04 -5.00 -6.18
N VAL A 142 2.15 -3.83 -6.81
CA VAL A 142 3.33 -3.39 -7.54
C VAL A 142 3.86 -2.13 -6.89
N PHE A 143 5.16 -2.09 -6.64
CA PHE A 143 5.85 -1.04 -5.91
C PHE A 143 6.97 -0.46 -6.76
N GLU A 144 7.09 0.87 -6.74
CA GLU A 144 8.22 1.63 -7.26
C GLU A 144 8.83 2.42 -6.10
N TRP A 145 9.75 1.81 -5.35
CA TRP A 145 10.43 2.48 -4.23
C TRP A 145 11.67 3.24 -4.71
N ARG A 146 11.78 4.52 -4.35
CA ARG A 146 12.89 5.40 -4.75
C ARG A 146 13.85 5.66 -3.60
N HIS A 147 15.14 5.42 -3.83
CA HIS A 147 16.22 5.62 -2.86
C HIS A 147 17.34 6.49 -3.45
N PRO A 148 17.22 7.83 -3.42
CA PRO A 148 18.16 8.74 -4.09
C PRO A 148 19.60 8.60 -3.58
N GLY A 149 19.77 8.43 -2.27
CA GLY A 149 21.07 8.30 -1.60
C GLY A 149 21.70 6.90 -1.60
N VAL A 150 21.11 5.92 -2.27
CA VAL A 150 21.65 4.55 -2.34
C VAL A 150 22.36 4.33 -3.67
N GLN A 151 23.54 3.74 -3.61
CA GLN A 151 24.33 3.35 -4.77
C GLN A 151 23.90 1.97 -5.27
N ALA A 152 23.65 1.85 -6.58
CA ALA A 152 23.32 0.59 -7.23
C ALA A 152 24.43 -0.45 -7.05
N GLY A 153 24.06 -1.71 -6.85
CA GLY A 153 25.01 -2.82 -6.66
C GLY A 153 25.68 -2.89 -5.28
N SER A 154 25.55 -1.87 -4.43
CA SER A 154 26.10 -1.88 -3.06
C SER A 154 25.45 -2.95 -2.17
N GLU A 155 26.17 -3.40 -1.14
CA GLU A 155 25.61 -4.32 -0.13
C GLU A 155 24.40 -3.73 0.60
N ILE A 156 24.36 -2.40 0.76
CA ILE A 156 23.20 -1.69 1.30
C ILE A 156 22.00 -1.84 0.36
N ALA A 157 22.20 -1.65 -0.95
CA ALA A 157 21.13 -1.82 -1.94
C ALA A 157 20.59 -3.25 -1.96
N LYS A 158 21.46 -4.27 -1.90
CA LYS A 158 21.05 -5.68 -1.88
C LYS A 158 20.22 -6.02 -0.65
N ARG A 159 20.67 -5.60 0.55
CA ARG A 159 19.92 -5.81 1.81
C ARG A 159 18.58 -5.08 1.79
N MET A 160 18.56 -3.86 1.24
CA MET A 160 17.36 -3.05 1.11
C MET A 160 16.35 -3.69 0.16
N GLU A 161 16.78 -4.18 -1.00
CA GLU A 161 15.92 -4.90 -1.95
C GLU A 161 15.31 -6.16 -1.32
N ALA A 162 16.09 -6.94 -0.58
CA ALA A 162 15.60 -8.12 0.13
C ALA A 162 14.53 -7.76 1.18
N GLY A 163 14.75 -6.67 1.93
CA GLY A 163 13.75 -6.12 2.86
C GLY A 163 12.47 -5.67 2.16
N HIS A 164 12.59 -5.01 1.01
CA HIS A 164 11.45 -4.58 0.18
C HIS A 164 10.67 -5.75 -0.41
N LYS A 165 11.35 -6.83 -0.85
CA LYS A 165 10.68 -8.08 -1.29
C LYS A 165 9.85 -8.70 -0.17
N LYS A 166 10.40 -8.76 1.05
CA LYS A 166 9.66 -9.23 2.23
C LYS A 166 8.45 -8.33 2.51
N THR A 167 8.65 -7.02 2.47
CA THR A 167 7.58 -6.03 2.71
C THR A 167 6.46 -6.13 1.67
N ALA A 168 6.79 -6.31 0.38
CA ALA A 168 5.80 -6.47 -0.69
C ALA A 168 4.91 -7.69 -0.46
N ARG A 169 5.51 -8.83 -0.11
CA ARG A 169 4.79 -10.05 0.25
C ARG A 169 3.87 -9.85 1.45
N GLU A 170 4.42 -9.34 2.55
CA GLU A 170 3.66 -9.13 3.79
C GLU A 170 2.48 -8.15 3.57
N ALA A 171 2.68 -7.10 2.77
CA ALA A 171 1.64 -6.14 2.46
C ALA A 171 0.43 -6.79 1.76
N VAL A 172 0.65 -7.75 0.86
CA VAL A 172 -0.45 -8.47 0.19
C VAL A 172 -1.10 -9.46 1.16
N GLU A 173 -0.31 -10.36 1.74
CA GLU A 173 -0.81 -11.44 2.62
C GLU A 173 -1.59 -10.89 3.81
N GLN A 174 -1.07 -9.86 4.48
CA GLN A 174 -1.74 -9.24 5.64
C GLN A 174 -3.00 -8.46 5.23
N THR A 175 -3.03 -7.87 4.04
CA THR A 175 -4.25 -7.19 3.58
C THR A 175 -5.38 -8.17 3.35
N ILE A 176 -5.12 -9.26 2.62
CA ILE A 176 -6.13 -10.31 2.39
C ILE A 176 -6.61 -10.86 3.74
N LYS A 177 -5.68 -11.15 4.66
CA LYS A 177 -6.00 -11.62 6.02
C LYS A 177 -6.90 -10.63 6.76
N ARG A 178 -6.54 -9.34 6.79
CA ARG A 178 -7.32 -8.33 7.53
C ARG A 178 -8.70 -8.11 6.93
N ILE A 179 -8.83 -8.09 5.60
CA ILE A 179 -10.16 -8.00 4.96
C ILE A 179 -11.03 -9.19 5.38
N ARG A 180 -10.46 -10.40 5.42
CA ARG A 180 -11.18 -11.59 5.85
C ARG A 180 -11.65 -11.50 7.31
N GLU A 181 -10.77 -11.05 8.20
CA GLU A 181 -11.12 -10.83 9.61
C GLU A 181 -12.26 -9.82 9.74
N LEU A 182 -12.21 -8.70 9.01
CA LEU A 182 -13.28 -7.70 9.01
C LEU A 182 -14.63 -8.26 8.53
N VAL A 183 -14.64 -9.15 7.53
CA VAL A 183 -15.85 -9.85 7.09
C VAL A 183 -16.40 -10.73 8.21
N VAL A 184 -15.55 -11.52 8.86
CA VAL A 184 -15.96 -12.40 9.97
C VAL A 184 -16.48 -11.59 11.16
N GLU A 185 -15.86 -10.45 11.45
CA GLU A 185 -16.27 -9.53 12.51
C GLU A 185 -17.58 -8.78 12.20
N GLY A 186 -18.05 -8.77 10.95
CA GLY A 186 -19.18 -7.95 10.51
C GLY A 186 -18.88 -6.44 10.46
N ASN A 187 -17.59 -6.08 10.37
CA ASN A 187 -17.08 -4.71 10.43
C ASN A 187 -16.57 -4.17 9.08
N LEU A 188 -16.86 -4.90 7.99
CA LEU A 188 -16.49 -4.49 6.64
C LEU A 188 -17.55 -3.59 6.01
#